data_AF-A0A7S6W4P7-F1
#
_entry.id   AF-A0A7S6W4P7-F1
#
_cell.length_a   1.000
_cell.length_b   1.000
_cell.length_c   1.000
_cell.angle_alpha   90.00
_cell.angle_beta   90.00
_cell.angle_gamma   90.00
#
_symmetry.space_group_name_H-M   'P 1'
#
loop_
_entity.id
_entity.type
_entity.pdbx_description
1 polymer ?
#
loop_
_entity_poly.entity_id
_entity_poly.type
_entity_poly.pdbx_seq_one_letter_code
_entity_poly.pdbx_strand_id
1 'polypeptide(L)'
;MVSLTRYFLLFFFICLIMTCICGVIAALLPQGVGGILTVVPYLIAMIVVLFRFLNKNQRAPTQAERKKFTLGFSLIFWLYNLAFVLLGIAIFSRKDPEIWQNLMLYVQHPQFMSLMVIMLLLMAIPLYLITYWFYGPQAQRMAAQKFGA
;
A
#
# COMPACT_ATOMS: atom_id res chain seq x y z
N MET A 1 -22.46 -7.35 10.97
CA MET A 1 -21.50 -6.94 9.92
C MET A 1 -20.32 -7.91 9.93
N VAL A 2 -19.78 -8.29 8.78
CA VAL A 2 -18.59 -9.17 8.73
C VAL A 2 -17.39 -8.41 9.30
N SER A 3 -16.63 -9.05 10.20
CA SER A 3 -15.40 -8.45 10.74
C SER A 3 -14.36 -8.30 9.62
N LEU A 4 -13.97 -7.05 9.34
CA LEU A 4 -12.98 -6.74 8.29
C LEU A 4 -11.53 -6.88 8.76
N THR A 5 -11.30 -6.96 10.08
CA THR A 5 -9.96 -6.98 10.69
C THR A 5 -9.06 -8.06 10.09
N ARG A 6 -9.59 -9.25 9.84
CA ARG A 6 -8.82 -10.36 9.25
C ARG A 6 -8.34 -10.04 7.83
N TYR A 7 -9.14 -9.32 7.04
CA TYR A 7 -8.76 -8.93 5.69
C TYR A 7 -7.72 -7.80 5.70
N PHE A 8 -7.78 -6.89 6.67
CA PHE A 8 -6.75 -5.86 6.88
C PHE A 8 -5.41 -6.46 7.30
N LEU A 9 -5.42 -7.42 8.24
CA LEU A 9 -4.20 -8.14 8.63
C LEU A 9 -3.63 -8.95 7.45
N LEU A 10 -4.50 -9.63 6.70
CA LEU A 10 -4.08 -10.37 5.52
C LEU A 10 -3.44 -9.45 4.46
N PHE A 11 -4.07 -8.30 4.19
CA PHE A 11 -3.51 -7.29 3.30
C PHE A 11 -2.13 -6.84 3.79
N PHE A 12 -2.01 -6.48 5.07
CA PHE A 12 -0.76 -6.04 5.67
C PHE A 12 0.36 -7.05 5.48
N PHE A 13 0.15 -8.32 5.86
CA PHE A 13 1.20 -9.34 5.78
C PHE A 13 1.61 -9.65 4.33
N ILE A 14 0.66 -9.79 3.41
CA ILE A 14 0.98 -10.04 2.00
C ILE A 14 1.74 -8.86 1.42
N CYS A 15 1.25 -7.64 1.66
CA CYS A 15 1.88 -6.42 1.15
C CYS A 15 3.29 -6.27 1.72
N LEU A 16 3.48 -6.50 3.02
CA LEU A 16 4.79 -6.42 3.67
C LEU A 16 5.79 -7.42 3.09
N ILE A 17 5.42 -8.70 3.00
CA ILE A 17 6.30 -9.75 2.47
C ILE A 17 6.67 -9.44 1.02
N MET A 18 5.70 -9.05 0.20
CA MET A 18 5.95 -8.69 -1.19
C MET A 18 6.81 -7.42 -1.30
N THR A 19 6.63 -6.42 -0.42
CA THR A 19 7.50 -5.23 -0.38
C THR A 19 8.94 -5.62 -0.07
N CYS A 20 9.19 -6.55 0.86
CA CYS A 20 10.55 -7.04 1.12
C CYS A 20 11.15 -7.72 -0.12
N ILE A 21 10.40 -8.61 -0.79
CA ILE A 21 10.85 -9.31 -2.00
C ILE A 21 11.14 -8.30 -3.12
N CYS A 22 10.20 -7.41 -3.42
CA CYS A 22 10.36 -6.37 -4.42
C CYS A 22 11.50 -5.40 -4.08
N GLY A 23 11.74 -5.11 -2.80
CA GLY A 23 12.84 -4.25 -2.35
C GLY A 23 14.21 -4.88 -2.62
N VAL A 24 14.37 -6.18 -2.35
CA VAL A 24 15.60 -6.92 -2.70
C VAL A 24 15.81 -6.92 -4.22
N ILE A 25 14.75 -7.17 -5.01
CA ILE A 25 14.84 -7.13 -6.47
C ILE A 25 15.18 -5.73 -6.97
N ALA A 26 14.56 -4.69 -6.42
CA ALA A 26 14.80 -3.31 -6.80
C ALA A 26 16.25 -2.86 -6.55
N ALA A 27 16.88 -3.37 -5.49
CA ALA A 27 18.30 -3.12 -5.22
C ALA A 27 19.26 -3.73 -6.25
N LEU A 28 18.80 -4.74 -7.02
CA LEU A 28 19.58 -5.39 -8.08
C LEU A 28 19.31 -4.81 -9.47
N LEU A 29 18.31 -3.92 -9.60
CA LEU A 29 17.91 -3.34 -10.88
C LEU A 29 18.59 -1.99 -11.15
N PRO A 30 18.69 -1.57 -12.42
CA PRO A 30 19.17 -0.25 -12.79
C PRO A 30 18.36 0.87 -12.12
N GLN A 31 19.03 1.98 -11.81
CA GLN A 31 18.38 3.15 -11.21
C GLN A 31 17.20 3.63 -12.07
N GLY A 32 16.07 3.94 -11.42
CA GLY A 32 14.82 4.36 -12.06
C GLY A 32 13.79 3.23 -12.25
N VAL A 33 14.22 1.97 -12.42
CA VAL A 33 13.29 0.84 -12.63
C VAL A 33 12.65 0.37 -11.31
N GLY A 34 13.39 0.49 -10.20
CA GLY A 34 12.92 0.10 -8.87
C GLY A 34 11.65 0.81 -8.40
N GLY A 35 11.39 2.03 -8.90
CA GLY A 35 10.18 2.80 -8.56
C GLY A 35 8.88 2.12 -8.99
N ILE A 36 8.89 1.40 -10.12
CA ILE A 36 7.71 0.70 -10.65
C ILE A 36 7.34 -0.49 -9.75
N LEU A 37 8.34 -1.16 -9.18
CA LEU A 37 8.15 -2.31 -8.29
C LEU A 37 7.50 -1.95 -6.95
N THR A 38 7.47 -0.67 -6.57
CA THR A 38 6.89 -0.23 -5.29
C THR A 38 5.37 -0.41 -5.23
N VAL A 39 4.71 -0.36 -6.39
CA VAL A 39 3.24 -0.49 -6.51
C VAL A 39 2.79 -1.96 -6.53
N VAL A 40 3.65 -2.86 -6.99
CA VAL A 40 3.32 -4.28 -7.19
C VAL A 40 2.85 -4.99 -5.91
N PRO A 41 3.52 -4.84 -4.75
CA PRO A 41 3.06 -5.43 -3.49
C PRO A 41 1.62 -5.07 -3.13
N TYR A 42 1.27 -3.79 -3.30
CA TYR A 42 -0.05 -3.27 -2.99
C TYR A 42 -1.11 -3.91 -3.90
N LEU A 43 -0.86 -3.95 -5.21
CA LEU A 43 -1.79 -4.52 -6.19
C LEU A 43 -2.04 -6.01 -5.94
N ILE A 44 -0.98 -6.78 -5.67
CA ILE A 44 -1.11 -8.21 -5.38
C ILE A 44 -1.92 -8.40 -4.09
N ALA A 45 -1.60 -7.68 -3.02
CA ALA A 45 -2.30 -7.78 -1.76
C ALA A 45 -3.79 -7.44 -1.91
N MET A 46 -4.14 -6.34 -2.58
CA MET A 46 -5.55 -5.95 -2.76
C MET A 46 -6.34 -6.98 -3.58
N ILE A 47 -5.71 -7.61 -4.59
CA ILE A 47 -6.35 -8.63 -5.43
C ILE A 47 -6.62 -9.90 -4.62
N VAL A 48 -5.60 -10.39 -3.90
CA VAL A 48 -5.71 -11.61 -3.08
C VAL A 48 -6.77 -11.45 -1.99
N VAL A 49 -6.80 -10.29 -1.32
CA VAL A 49 -7.81 -10.01 -0.30
C VAL A 49 -9.22 -9.97 -0.88
N LEU A 50 -9.41 -9.40 -2.08
CA LEU A 50 -10.72 -9.39 -2.73
C LEU A 50 -11.18 -10.80 -3.06
N PHE A 51 -10.33 -11.61 -3.69
CA PHE A 51 -10.67 -13.01 -4.00
C PHE A 51 -11.08 -13.79 -2.75
N ARG A 52 -10.34 -13.61 -1.64
CA ARG A 52 -10.68 -14.27 -0.38
C ARG A 52 -11.99 -13.77 0.20
N PHE A 53 -12.29 -12.47 0.08
CA PHE A 53 -13.57 -11.90 0.50
C PHE A 53 -14.74 -12.46 -0.32
N LEU A 54 -14.61 -12.48 -1.66
CA LEU A 54 -15.64 -13.01 -2.56
C LEU A 54 -15.91 -14.49 -2.28
N ASN A 55 -14.88 -15.31 -2.16
CA ASN A 55 -15.03 -16.75 -1.91
C ASN A 55 -15.71 -17.04 -0.57
N LYS A 56 -15.39 -16.26 0.47
CA LYS A 56 -15.90 -16.49 1.81
C LYS A 56 -17.34 -15.99 1.99
N ASN A 57 -17.67 -14.84 1.40
CA ASN A 57 -18.99 -14.21 1.59
C ASN A 57 -19.94 -14.48 0.42
N GLN A 58 -19.47 -15.05 -0.68
CA GLN A 58 -20.21 -15.32 -1.92
C GLN A 58 -20.92 -14.08 -2.50
N ARG A 59 -20.38 -12.89 -2.23
CA ARG A 59 -20.92 -11.61 -2.71
C ARG A 59 -19.81 -10.58 -2.85
N ALA A 60 -20.08 -9.54 -3.65
CA ALA A 60 -19.25 -8.35 -3.70
C ALA A 60 -19.30 -7.55 -2.37
N PRO A 61 -18.26 -6.75 -2.06
CA PRO A 61 -18.30 -5.81 -0.94
C PRO A 61 -19.46 -4.81 -1.07
N THR A 62 -20.13 -4.53 0.04
CA THR A 62 -21.11 -3.45 0.13
C THR A 62 -20.43 -2.08 0.01
N GLN A 63 -21.21 -1.02 -0.22
CA GLN A 63 -20.65 0.34 -0.27
C GLN A 63 -19.90 0.76 0.99
N ALA A 64 -20.40 0.37 2.17
CA ALA A 64 -19.73 0.65 3.44
C ALA A 64 -18.41 -0.14 3.59
N GLU A 65 -18.39 -1.43 3.20
CA GLU A 65 -17.19 -2.25 3.21
C GLU A 65 -16.15 -1.75 2.19
N ARG A 66 -16.59 -1.35 1.00
CA ARG A 66 -15.73 -0.76 -0.03
C ARG A 66 -14.97 0.45 0.50
N LYS A 67 -15.67 1.43 1.11
CA LYS A 67 -15.03 2.61 1.69
C LYS A 67 -14.02 2.23 2.78
N LYS A 68 -14.38 1.27 3.65
CA LYS A 68 -13.48 0.76 4.69
C LYS A 68 -12.26 0.06 4.11
N PHE A 69 -12.40 -0.74 3.05
CA PHE A 69 -11.29 -1.39 2.37
C PHE A 69 -10.34 -0.39 1.73
N THR A 70 -10.88 0.55 0.95
CA THR A 70 -10.06 1.58 0.29
C THR A 70 -9.28 2.40 1.29
N LEU A 71 -9.94 2.96 2.32
CA LEU A 71 -9.26 3.77 3.33
C LEU A 71 -8.31 2.93 4.19
N GLY A 72 -8.75 1.75 4.62
CA GLY A 72 -7.95 0.87 5.47
C GLY A 72 -6.68 0.40 4.80
N PHE A 73 -6.74 -0.04 3.54
CA PHE A 73 -5.54 -0.45 2.80
C PHE A 73 -4.59 0.70 2.54
N SER A 74 -5.11 1.87 2.15
CA SER A 74 -4.27 3.06 1.97
C SER A 74 -3.58 3.45 3.27
N LEU A 75 -4.29 3.50 4.40
CA LEU A 75 -3.71 3.80 5.70
C LEU A 75 -2.65 2.79 6.11
N ILE A 76 -2.93 1.49 5.99
CA ILE A 76 -1.97 0.43 6.29
C ILE A 76 -0.71 0.61 5.45
N PHE A 77 -0.88 0.77 4.13
CA PHE A 77 0.23 0.91 3.20
C PHE A 77 1.13 2.10 3.56
N TRP A 78 0.55 3.28 3.77
CA TRP A 78 1.34 4.46 4.10
C TRP A 78 1.99 4.39 5.47
N LEU A 79 1.27 3.88 6.49
CA LEU A 79 1.79 3.80 7.85
C LEU A 79 2.97 2.85 7.96
N TYR A 80 2.90 1.65 7.38
CA TYR A 80 4.03 0.73 7.48
C TYR A 80 5.21 1.23 6.65
N ASN A 81 5.00 1.76 5.43
CA ASN A 81 6.10 2.29 4.62
C ASN A 81 6.81 3.44 5.36
N LEU A 82 6.06 4.36 5.96
CA LEU A 82 6.62 5.44 6.78
C LEU A 82 7.40 4.88 7.98
N ALA A 83 6.84 3.89 8.69
CA ALA A 83 7.51 3.25 9.82
C ALA A 83 8.84 2.60 9.40
N PHE A 84 8.90 1.94 8.26
CA PHE A 84 10.13 1.32 7.74
C PHE A 84 11.16 2.33 7.26
N VAL A 85 10.74 3.46 6.69
CA VAL A 85 11.66 4.58 6.36
C VAL A 85 12.29 5.11 7.65
N LEU A 86 11.48 5.41 8.68
CA LEU A 86 11.99 5.90 9.97
C LEU A 86 12.88 4.86 10.67
N LEU A 87 12.50 3.58 10.63
CA LEU A 87 13.28 2.49 11.19
C LEU A 87 14.61 2.32 10.47
N GLY A 88 14.63 2.42 9.13
CA GLY A 88 15.86 2.39 8.34
C GLY A 88 16.80 3.51 8.78
N ILE A 89 16.29 4.75 8.83
CA ILE A 89 17.06 5.91 9.30
C ILE A 89 17.61 5.68 10.72
N ALA A 90 16.77 5.20 11.64
CA ALA A 90 17.18 4.96 13.03
C ALA A 90 18.23 3.85 13.19
N ILE A 91 18.25 2.85 12.30
CA ILE A 91 19.26 1.79 12.30
C ILE A 91 20.57 2.30 11.71
N PHE A 92 20.53 2.99 10.57
CA PHE A 92 21.72 3.48 9.88
C PHE A 92 22.37 4.66 10.63
N SER A 93 21.58 5.51 11.28
CA SER A 93 22.10 6.65 12.06
C SER A 93 22.96 6.25 13.27
N ARG A 94 22.87 5.00 13.73
CA ARG A 94 23.76 4.47 14.78
C ARG A 94 25.21 4.39 14.34
N LYS A 95 25.45 4.22 13.04
CA LYS A 95 26.78 4.14 12.44
C LYS A 95 27.27 5.49 11.92
N ASP A 96 26.33 6.37 11.57
CA ASP A 96 26.61 7.69 11.03
C ASP A 96 25.58 8.72 11.56
N PRO A 97 25.97 9.54 12.56
CA PRO A 97 25.10 10.56 13.13
C PRO A 97 24.61 11.61 12.13
N GLU A 98 25.34 11.84 11.03
CA GLU A 98 25.01 12.86 10.03
C GLU A 98 23.69 12.54 9.32
N ILE A 99 23.32 11.26 9.20
CA ILE A 99 22.07 10.84 8.56
C ILE A 99 20.85 11.48 9.23
N TRP A 100 20.83 11.51 10.56
CA TRP A 100 19.72 12.09 11.31
C TRP A 100 19.71 13.62 11.18
N GLN A 101 20.89 14.24 11.23
CA GLN A 101 21.04 15.69 11.11
C GLN A 101 20.63 16.18 9.71
N ASN A 102 21.05 15.48 8.67
CA ASN A 102 20.69 15.77 7.27
C ASN A 102 19.18 15.62 7.04
N LEU A 103 18.54 14.58 7.60
CA LEU A 103 17.09 14.46 7.53
C LEU A 103 16.39 15.67 8.16
N MET A 104 16.83 16.08 9.35
CA MET A 104 16.23 17.22 10.05
C MET A 104 16.34 18.51 9.22
N LEU A 105 17.50 18.73 8.59
CA LEU A 105 17.73 19.86 7.69
C LEU A 105 16.79 19.79 6.47
N TYR A 106 16.68 18.63 5.81
CA TYR A 106 15.79 18.49 4.65
C TYR A 106 14.30 18.70 5.00
N VAL A 107 13.84 18.17 6.15
CA VAL A 107 12.45 18.34 6.59
C VAL A 107 12.12 19.80 6.92
N GLN A 108 13.10 20.61 7.32
CA GLN A 108 12.91 22.04 7.55
C GLN A 108 12.85 22.85 6.25
N HIS A 109 13.37 22.33 5.13
CA HIS A 109 13.33 23.03 3.85
C HIS A 109 11.93 22.96 3.22
N PRO A 110 11.24 24.10 3.02
CA PRO A 110 9.85 24.10 2.52
C PRO A 110 9.71 23.49 1.11
N GLN A 111 10.71 23.69 0.25
CA GLN A 111 10.74 23.14 -1.11
C GLN A 111 10.86 21.62 -1.12
N PHE A 112 11.64 21.06 -0.20
CA PHE A 112 11.77 19.61 -0.06
C PHE A 112 10.45 19.01 0.43
N MET A 113 9.84 19.62 1.46
CA MET A 113 8.57 19.16 2.00
C MET A 113 7.43 19.23 0.99
N SER A 114 7.36 20.30 0.18
CA SER A 114 6.34 20.40 -0.87
C SER A 114 6.52 19.31 -1.94
N LEU A 115 7.75 19.07 -2.39
CA LEU A 115 8.05 17.98 -3.34
C LEU A 115 7.71 16.60 -2.77
N MET A 116 8.04 16.34 -1.50
CA MET A 116 7.73 15.08 -0.84
C MET A 116 6.21 14.84 -0.77
N VAL A 117 5.43 15.87 -0.42
CA VAL A 117 3.97 15.79 -0.40
C VAL A 117 3.40 15.57 -1.80
N ILE A 118 3.92 16.27 -2.82
CA ILE A 118 3.48 16.09 -4.21
C ILE A 118 3.73 14.64 -4.67
N MET A 119 4.92 14.10 -4.43
CA MET A 119 5.26 12.73 -4.81
C MET A 119 4.42 11.69 -4.07
N LEU A 120 4.15 11.93 -2.78
CA LEU A 120 3.25 11.09 -1.98
C LEU A 120 1.84 11.09 -2.57
N LEU A 121 1.27 12.27 -2.88
CA LEU A 121 -0.07 12.39 -3.47
C LEU A 121 -0.14 11.77 -4.87
N LEU A 122 0.91 11.94 -5.68
CA LEU A 122 1.00 11.37 -7.01
C LEU A 122 0.92 9.84 -6.98
N MET A 123 1.42 9.18 -5.94
CA MET A 123 1.22 7.74 -5.73
C MET A 123 -0.10 7.40 -5.00
N ALA A 124 -0.48 8.19 -3.99
CA ALA A 124 -1.63 7.89 -3.14
C ALA A 124 -2.96 7.98 -3.89
N ILE A 125 -3.13 9.00 -4.74
CA ILE A 125 -4.38 9.23 -5.46
C ILE A 125 -4.68 8.08 -6.44
N PRO A 126 -3.77 7.68 -7.35
CA PRO A 126 -4.02 6.56 -8.25
C PRO A 126 -4.31 5.26 -7.51
N LEU A 127 -3.54 4.93 -6.46
CA LEU A 127 -3.76 3.71 -5.67
C LEU A 127 -5.13 3.71 -5.00
N TYR A 128 -5.55 4.85 -4.43
CA TYR A 128 -6.87 5.00 -3.83
C TYR A 128 -7.98 4.78 -4.86
N LEU A 129 -7.88 5.44 -6.02
CA LEU A 129 -8.87 5.33 -7.11
C LEU A 129 -8.96 3.90 -7.65
N ILE A 130 -7.81 3.25 -7.88
CA ILE A 130 -7.73 1.87 -8.34
C ILE A 130 -8.41 0.94 -7.32
N THR A 131 -8.10 1.05 -6.04
CA THR A 131 -8.73 0.22 -5.01
C THR A 131 -10.23 0.46 -4.90
N TYR A 132 -10.67 1.71 -4.98
CA TYR A 132 -12.09 2.07 -4.94
C TYR A 132 -12.88 1.54 -6.14
N TRP A 133 -12.29 1.59 -7.33
CA TRP A 133 -12.88 1.01 -8.54
C TRP A 133 -12.87 -0.53 -8.48
N PHE A 134 -11.76 -1.13 -8.04
CA PHE A 134 -11.59 -2.57 -7.99
C PHE A 134 -12.54 -3.25 -6.99
N TYR A 135 -12.73 -2.67 -5.80
CA TYR A 135 -13.66 -3.17 -4.78
C TYR A 135 -15.12 -2.78 -5.04
N GLY A 136 -15.42 -2.07 -6.13
CA GLY A 136 -16.76 -1.66 -6.55
C GLY A 136 -17.21 -2.41 -7.81
N PRO A 137 -17.32 -1.72 -8.97
CA PRO A 137 -17.80 -2.34 -10.22
C PRO A 137 -17.07 -3.63 -10.60
N GLN A 138 -15.76 -3.69 -10.43
CA GLN A 138 -15.00 -4.88 -10.80
C GLN A 138 -15.31 -6.06 -9.87
N ALA A 139 -15.37 -5.85 -8.55
CA ALA A 139 -15.79 -6.86 -7.60
C ALA A 139 -17.21 -7.38 -7.86
N GLN A 140 -18.13 -6.49 -8.28
CA GLN A 140 -19.49 -6.88 -8.67
C GLN A 140 -19.49 -7.80 -9.89
N ARG A 141 -18.73 -7.46 -10.95
CA ARG A 141 -18.58 -8.31 -12.14
C ARG A 141 -17.99 -9.67 -11.80
N MET A 142 -16.96 -9.71 -10.95
CA MET A 142 -16.35 -10.96 -10.48
C MET A 142 -17.34 -11.81 -9.67
N ALA A 143 -18.15 -11.20 -8.81
CA ALA A 143 -19.18 -11.90 -8.05
C ALA A 143 -20.29 -12.46 -8.94
N ALA A 144 -20.79 -11.67 -9.89
CA ALA A 144 -21.81 -12.09 -10.86
C ALA A 144 -21.33 -13.27 -11.70
N GLN A 145 -20.10 -13.21 -12.24
CA GLN A 145 -19.51 -14.30 -13.01
C GLN A 145 -19.33 -15.59 -12.20
N LYS A 146 -19.00 -15.47 -10.91
CA LYS A 146 -18.64 -16.62 -10.07
C LYS A 146 -19.83 -17.25 -9.37
N PHE A 147 -20.85 -16.47 -9.04
CA PHE A 147 -21.98 -16.90 -8.21
C PHE A 147 -23.35 -16.73 -8.91
N GLY A 148 -23.41 -16.18 -10.12
CA GLY A 148 -24.62 -16.12 -10.94
C GLY A 148 -25.67 -15.09 -10.48
N ALA A 149 -25.25 -14.02 -9.81
CA ALA A 149 -26.12 -12.92 -9.41
C ALA A 149 -26.31 -11.90 -10.56
#